data_AF-A0A2R6FE80-F1
#
_entry.id   AF-A0A2R6FE80-F1
#
_cell.length_a   1.000
_cell.length_b   1.000
_cell.length_c   1.000
_cell.angle_alpha   90.00
_cell.angle_beta   90.00
_cell.angle_gamma   90.00
#
_symmetry.space_group_name_H-M   'P 1'
#
loop_
_entity.id
_entity.type
_entity.pdbx_description
1 polymer ?
#
loop_
_entity_poly.entity_id
_entity_poly.type
_entity_poly.pdbx_seq_one_letter_code
_entity_poly.pdbx_strand_id
1 'polypeptide(L)'
;MGYRVVADENIERATVHYLRKLGHDVDWVGDIPELGLGVKDHEIVAYARETNRLILTQDDDFFTAMDIDETSGVLFQRDQTLSGREVGDAVHEIAEYIDQADVTLEYVSRNWL
;
A
#
# COMPACT_ATOMS: atom_id res chain seq x y z
N MET A 1 -1.21 -2.43 15.39
CA MET A 1 0.04 -1.60 15.35
C MET A 1 0.06 -0.84 14.02
N GLY A 2 0.74 0.31 13.90
CA GLY A 2 0.72 1.08 12.64
C GLY A 2 1.71 0.53 11.59
N TYR A 3 1.22 0.23 10.38
CA TYR A 3 2.09 -0.10 9.24
C TYR A 3 2.80 1.12 8.64
N ARG A 4 3.93 0.84 7.99
CA ARG A 4 4.63 1.76 7.09
C ARG A 4 4.26 1.40 5.65
N VAL A 5 3.70 2.35 4.91
CA VAL A 5 3.13 2.12 3.58
C VAL A 5 3.68 3.15 2.60
N VAL A 6 3.94 2.73 1.36
CA VAL A 6 4.03 3.59 0.19
C VAL A 6 2.79 3.34 -0.67
N ALA A 7 1.97 4.37 -0.83
CA ALA A 7 0.74 4.33 -1.61
C ALA A 7 1.02 4.83 -3.03
N ASP A 8 0.61 4.01 -3.99
CA ASP A 8 0.74 4.29 -5.41
C ASP A 8 -0.10 5.51 -5.85
N GLU A 9 0.15 6.04 -7.04
CA GLU A 9 -0.44 7.30 -7.53
C GLU A 9 -1.96 7.20 -7.69
N ASN A 10 -2.46 6.01 -8.02
CA ASN A 10 -3.89 5.74 -8.18
C ASN A 10 -4.64 5.60 -6.84
N ILE A 11 -3.93 5.51 -5.71
CA ILE A 11 -4.57 5.48 -4.40
C ILE A 11 -5.11 6.87 -4.06
N GLU A 12 -6.40 6.92 -3.72
CA GLU A 12 -7.06 8.17 -3.35
C GLU A 12 -6.36 8.87 -2.17
N ARG A 13 -6.18 10.19 -2.27
CA ARG A 13 -5.63 11.01 -1.18
C ARG A 13 -6.43 10.88 0.12
N ALA A 14 -7.74 10.66 0.01
CA ALA A 14 -8.61 10.42 1.15
C ALA A 14 -8.20 9.15 1.93
N THR A 15 -7.86 8.06 1.24
CA THR A 15 -7.31 6.83 1.82
C THR A 15 -6.02 7.12 2.58
N VAL A 16 -5.07 7.81 1.94
CA VAL A 16 -3.77 8.16 2.54
C VAL A 16 -3.96 8.96 3.83
N HIS A 17 -4.80 9.99 3.79
CA HIS A 17 -5.07 10.82 4.97
C HIS A 17 -5.77 10.04 6.09
N TYR A 18 -6.68 9.13 5.72
CA TYR A 18 -7.39 8.32 6.69
C TYR A 18 -6.48 7.29 7.36
N LEU A 19 -5.62 6.59 6.62
CA LEU A 19 -4.60 5.70 7.16
C LEU A 19 -3.65 6.42 8.13
N ARG A 20 -3.18 7.62 7.77
CA ARG A 20 -2.37 8.44 8.68
C ARG A 20 -3.11 8.78 9.98
N LYS A 21 -4.42 9.08 9.90
CA LYS A 21 -5.27 9.32 11.08
C LYS A 21 -5.44 8.07 11.96
N LEU A 22 -5.44 6.89 11.36
CA LEU A 22 -5.49 5.59 12.04
C LEU A 22 -4.13 5.17 12.65
N GLY A 23 -3.08 5.98 12.45
CA GLY A 23 -1.76 5.77 13.07
C GLY A 23 -0.74 5.06 12.18
N HIS A 24 -1.03 4.90 10.88
CA HIS A 24 -0.07 4.37 9.91
C HIS A 24 0.90 5.45 9.42
N ASP A 25 2.14 5.06 9.14
CA ASP A 25 3.15 5.89 8.48
C ASP A 25 3.01 5.70 6.96
N VAL A 26 2.33 6.62 6.28
CA VAL A 26 2.04 6.47 4.85
C VAL A 26 2.74 7.54 4.04
N ASP A 27 3.56 7.15 3.08
CA ASP A 27 4.04 8.00 2.00
C ASP A 27 3.19 7.77 0.75
N TRP A 28 2.96 8.81 -0.04
CA TRP A 28 2.27 8.71 -1.33
C TRP A 28 3.25 9.09 -2.42
N VAL A 29 3.33 8.30 -3.50
CA VAL A 29 4.42 8.41 -4.50
C VAL A 29 4.59 9.83 -5.08
N GLY A 30 3.50 10.55 -5.32
CA GLY A 30 3.60 11.92 -5.84
C GLY A 30 4.03 12.98 -4.82
N ASP A 31 4.12 12.65 -3.52
CA ASP A 31 4.71 13.52 -2.49
C ASP A 31 6.22 13.21 -2.28
N ILE A 32 6.74 12.11 -2.85
CA ILE A 32 8.13 11.67 -2.71
C ILE A 32 8.99 12.34 -3.80
N PRO A 33 9.98 13.20 -3.44
CA PRO A 33 10.79 13.93 -4.41
C PRO A 33 11.55 13.03 -5.41
N GLU A 34 11.93 11.83 -4.99
CA GLU A 34 12.71 10.87 -5.79
C GLU A 34 11.87 10.02 -6.76
N LEU A 35 10.54 9.96 -6.58
CA LEU A 35 9.64 9.15 -7.40
C LEU A 35 8.74 10.03 -8.29
N GLY A 36 7.82 10.79 -7.68
CA GLY A 36 6.85 11.61 -8.40
C GLY A 36 5.76 10.80 -9.13
N LEU A 37 4.94 11.50 -9.92
CA LEU A 37 3.88 10.90 -10.73
C LEU A 37 4.45 10.20 -11.97
N GLY A 38 3.84 9.09 -12.39
CA GLY A 38 4.28 8.25 -13.50
C GLY A 38 5.59 7.50 -13.22
N VAL A 39 5.96 7.34 -11.94
CA VAL A 39 7.08 6.52 -11.50
C VAL A 39 6.87 5.06 -11.91
N LYS A 40 7.96 4.35 -12.22
CA LYS A 40 7.87 2.94 -12.61
C LYS A 40 7.81 2.02 -11.40
N ASP A 41 7.14 0.88 -11.53
CA ASP A 41 6.98 -0.11 -10.45
C ASP A 41 8.30 -0.49 -9.76
N HIS A 42 9.36 -0.71 -10.53
CA HIS A 42 10.67 -1.08 -9.95
C HIS A 42 11.29 0.02 -9.08
N GLU A 43 10.98 1.30 -9.35
CA GLU A 43 11.43 2.43 -8.53
C GLU A 43 10.62 2.50 -7.24
N ILE A 44 9.30 2.24 -7.30
CA ILE A 44 8.45 2.10 -6.11
C ILE A 44 8.94 0.93 -5.24
N VAL A 45 9.24 -0.23 -5.85
CA VAL A 45 9.76 -1.41 -5.15
C VAL A 45 11.10 -1.12 -4.49
N ALA A 46 12.03 -0.49 -5.20
CA ALA A 46 13.32 -0.11 -4.63
C ALA A 46 13.14 0.80 -3.40
N TYR A 47 12.32 1.84 -3.53
CA TYR A 47 12.00 2.74 -2.42
C TYR A 47 11.35 2.01 -1.24
N ALA A 48 10.36 1.15 -1.52
CA ALA A 48 9.64 0.38 -0.52
C ALA A 48 10.60 -0.52 0.30
N ARG A 49 11.55 -1.17 -0.37
CA ARG A 49 12.59 -1.99 0.28
C ARG A 49 13.56 -1.17 1.12
N GLU A 50 14.10 -0.10 0.54
CA GLU A 50 15.07 0.76 1.24
C GLU A 50 14.47 1.41 2.49
N THR A 51 13.17 1.69 2.45
CA THR A 51 12.46 2.34 3.54
C THR A 51 11.65 1.38 4.41
N ASN A 52 11.65 0.06 4.14
CA ASN A 52 10.84 -0.96 4.82
C ASN A 52 9.35 -0.57 4.91
N ARG A 53 8.73 -0.39 3.75
CA ARG A 53 7.32 -0.01 3.57
C ARG A 53 6.58 -1.04 2.72
N LEU A 54 5.35 -1.38 3.11
CA LEU A 54 4.42 -2.13 2.28
C LEU A 54 3.97 -1.28 1.09
N ILE A 55 3.73 -1.90 -0.06
CA ILE A 55 3.20 -1.21 -1.24
C ILE A 55 1.68 -1.33 -1.25
N LEU A 56 0.97 -0.20 -1.29
CA LEU A 56 -0.49 -0.18 -1.50
C LEU A 56 -0.78 0.25 -2.94
N THR A 57 -1.30 -0.67 -3.75
CA THR A 57 -1.61 -0.42 -5.17
C THR A 57 -2.96 -1.03 -5.59
N GLN A 58 -3.50 -0.50 -6.68
CA GLN A 58 -4.67 -1.00 -7.41
C GLN A 58 -4.31 -1.55 -8.80
N ASP A 59 -3.04 -1.42 -9.22
CA ASP A 59 -2.57 -1.83 -10.54
C ASP A 59 -2.25 -3.33 -10.54
N ASP A 60 -2.95 -4.11 -11.36
CA ASP A 60 -2.72 -5.55 -11.50
C ASP A 60 -1.53 -5.87 -12.42
N ASP A 61 -1.14 -4.96 -13.31
CA ASP A 61 0.06 -5.12 -14.14
C ASP A 61 1.34 -5.12 -13.26
N PHE A 62 1.27 -4.57 -12.04
CA PHE A 62 2.34 -4.63 -11.03
C PHE A 62 2.86 -6.06 -10.82
N PHE A 63 1.97 -7.05 -10.77
CA PHE A 63 2.34 -8.47 -10.57
C PHE A 63 2.95 -9.14 -11.80
N THR A 64 2.81 -8.53 -12.98
CA THR A 64 3.46 -9.02 -14.20
C THR A 64 4.86 -8.42 -14.35
N ALA A 65 5.08 -7.25 -13.77
CA ALA A 65 6.36 -6.55 -13.81
C ALA A 65 7.34 -7.03 -12.75
N MET A 66 6.86 -7.48 -11.57
CA MET A 66 7.69 -7.74 -10.38
C MET A 66 7.32 -9.03 -9.66
N ASP A 67 8.32 -9.67 -9.03
CA ASP A 67 8.10 -10.77 -8.08
C ASP A 67 7.77 -10.19 -6.70
N ILE A 68 6.68 -10.68 -6.07
CA ILE A 68 6.22 -10.20 -4.76
C ILE A 68 7.29 -10.46 -3.70
N ASP A 69 8.04 -11.55 -3.82
CA ASP A 69 9.11 -11.92 -2.89
C ASP A 69 10.29 -10.93 -2.95
N GLU A 70 10.36 -10.09 -3.99
CA GLU A 70 11.33 -9.00 -4.08
C GLU A 70 10.87 -7.71 -3.40
N THR A 71 9.62 -7.63 -2.94
CA THR A 71 9.06 -6.46 -2.24
C THR A 71 9.18 -6.59 -0.71
N SER A 72 8.79 -5.54 0.02
CA SER A 72 8.63 -5.64 1.49
C SER A 72 7.23 -6.12 1.90
N GLY A 73 6.41 -6.54 0.94
CA GLY A 73 5.01 -6.89 1.11
C GLY A 73 4.07 -5.97 0.31
N VAL A 74 2.95 -6.52 -0.16
CA VAL A 74 1.96 -5.81 -0.99
C VAL A 74 0.58 -5.86 -0.36
N LEU A 75 -0.06 -4.70 -0.27
CA LEU A 75 -1.48 -4.52 0.04
C LEU A 75 -2.20 -4.21 -1.29
N PHE A 76 -2.96 -5.17 -1.80
CA PHE A 76 -3.56 -5.06 -3.13
C PHE A 76 -5.05 -4.74 -3.04
N GLN A 77 -5.44 -3.54 -3.47
CA GLN A 77 -6.83 -3.15 -3.57
C GLN A 77 -7.39 -3.53 -4.95
N ARG A 78 -7.89 -4.76 -5.05
CA ARG A 78 -8.49 -5.26 -6.29
C ARG A 78 -9.85 -4.61 -6.62
N ASP A 79 -10.66 -4.36 -5.61
CA ASP A 79 -11.98 -3.74 -5.78
C ASP A 79 -11.86 -2.21 -5.73
N GLN A 80 -11.86 -1.60 -6.91
CA GLN A 80 -11.80 -0.13 -7.06
C GLN A 80 -13.12 0.57 -6.69
N THR A 81 -14.18 -0.16 -6.32
CA THR A 81 -15.43 0.42 -5.82
C THR A 81 -15.40 0.72 -4.31
N LEU A 82 -14.36 0.28 -3.60
CA LEU A 82 -14.17 0.60 -2.19
C LEU A 82 -13.92 2.10 -2.02
N SER A 83 -14.65 2.70 -1.09
CA SER A 83 -14.35 4.06 -0.65
C SER A 83 -12.99 4.11 0.04
N GLY A 84 -12.31 5.26 0.02
CA GLY A 84 -11.04 5.40 0.73
C GLY A 84 -11.11 5.11 2.24
N ARG A 85 -12.32 5.22 2.83
CA ARG A 85 -12.56 4.77 4.21
C ARG A 85 -12.55 3.25 4.32
N GLU A 86 -13.29 2.53 3.48
CA GLU A 86 -13.30 1.06 3.47
C GLU A 86 -11.90 0.49 3.23
N VAL A 87 -11.11 1.11 2.34
CA VAL A 87 -9.70 0.73 2.11
C VAL A 87 -8.89 0.92 3.39
N GLY A 88 -9.00 2.08 4.04
CA GLY A 88 -8.25 2.34 5.27
C GLY A 88 -8.67 1.47 6.45
N ASP A 89 -9.98 1.20 6.60
CA ASP A 89 -10.51 0.30 7.63
C ASP A 89 -10.01 -1.14 7.41
N ALA A 90 -10.00 -1.63 6.17
CA ALA A 90 -9.48 -2.96 5.85
C ALA A 90 -7.98 -3.08 6.11
N VAL A 91 -7.16 -2.10 5.69
CA VAL A 91 -5.72 -2.09 5.99
C VAL A 91 -5.45 -2.01 7.49
N HIS A 92 -6.28 -1.25 8.22
CA HIS A 92 -6.14 -1.16 9.68
C HIS A 92 -6.46 -2.49 10.36
N GLU A 93 -7.53 -3.16 9.95
CA GLU A 93 -7.89 -4.48 10.49
C GLU A 93 -6.79 -5.50 10.20
N ILE A 94 -6.21 -5.52 8.98
CA ILE A 94 -5.05 -6.36 8.65
C ILE A 94 -3.91 -6.13 9.65
N ALA A 95 -3.61 -4.87 9.96
CA ALA A 95 -2.54 -4.48 10.88
C ALA A 95 -2.78 -4.81 12.37
N GLU A 96 -3.99 -5.22 12.72
CA GLU A 96 -4.31 -5.73 14.06
C GLU A 96 -4.08 -7.23 14.20
N TYR A 97 -4.04 -7.99 13.09
CA TYR A 97 -3.83 -9.45 13.11
C TYR A 97 -2.53 -9.93 12.48
N ILE A 98 -1.96 -9.16 11.56
CA ILE A 98 -0.75 -9.55 10.82
C ILE A 98 0.33 -8.52 11.11
N ASP A 99 1.49 -8.98 11.57
CA ASP A 99 2.64 -8.08 11.72
C ASP A 99 3.19 -7.71 10.34
N GLN A 100 3.70 -6.48 10.17
CA GLN A 100 4.18 -6.00 8.87
C GLN A 100 5.20 -6.94 8.21
N ALA A 101 6.07 -7.56 9.03
CA ALA A 101 7.10 -8.47 8.55
C ALA A 101 6.56 -9.79 7.97
N ASP A 102 5.31 -10.14 8.30
CA ASP A 102 4.63 -11.35 7.84
C ASP A 102 3.73 -11.08 6.62
N VAL A 103 3.59 -9.82 6.19
CA VAL A 103 2.81 -9.46 5.00
C VAL A 103 3.64 -9.76 3.74
N THR A 104 3.24 -10.78 2.98
CA THR A 104 3.75 -11.01 1.62
C THR A 104 2.81 -10.38 0.59
N LEU A 105 1.55 -10.78 0.58
CA LEU A 105 0.49 -10.21 -0.25
C LEU A 105 -0.83 -10.32 0.51
N GLU A 106 -1.50 -9.19 0.71
CA GLU A 106 -2.85 -9.17 1.29
C GLU A 106 -3.83 -8.42 0.40
N TYR A 107 -5.02 -8.99 0.23
CA TYR A 107 -6.09 -8.36 -0.54
C TYR A 107 -6.87 -7.40 0.35
N VAL A 108 -6.77 -6.11 0.07
CA VAL A 108 -7.60 -5.09 0.71
C VAL A 108 -9.01 -5.23 0.16
N SER A 109 -9.91 -5.76 0.99
CA SER A 109 -11.28 -6.10 0.59
C SER A 109 -12.24 -6.04 1.77
N ARG A 110 -13.54 -6.07 1.49
CA ARG A 110 -14.60 -6.09 2.52
C ARG A 110 -14.60 -7.35 3.40
N ASN A 111 -13.78 -8.36 3.09
CA ASN A 111 -13.64 -9.53 3.97
C ASN A 111 -12.92 -9.20 5.28
N TRP A 112 -12.24 -8.05 5.33
CA TRP A 112 -11.64 -7.48 6.53
C TRP A 112 -12.57 -6.50 7.27
N LEU A 113 -13.84 -6.34 6.85
CA LEU A 113 -14.80 -5.39 7.42
C LEU A 113 -15.99 -6.08 8.12
#